data_AF-A0A8B9FA31-F1
#
_entry.id   AF-A0A8B9FA31-F1
#
_cell.length_a   1.000
_cell.length_b   1.000
_cell.length_c   1.000
_cell.angle_alpha   90.00
_cell.angle_beta   90.00
_cell.angle_gamma   90.00
#
_symmetry.space_group_name_H-M   'P 1'
#
loop_
_entity.id
_entity.type
_entity.pdbx_description
1 polymer ?
#
loop_
_entity_poly.entity_id
_entity_poly.type
_entity_poly.pdbx_seq_one_letter_code
_entity_poly.pdbx_strand_id
1 'polypeptide(L)'
;LILPDDPRYAVKKVLVYVREIVDKELGFKQVTLSCPAKTKIYLFVANEKMVVGCLVAESIKQVHGSRETLEQLPVPKGANKKDTLQPQRAWRCSTEPEPAICGVSRIWVFGPRRGKGIARRMVDVVRSTFMYGCYLSTEEIAFSDPTPDGKLFATKYCRTPNFLVYNFIYNN
;
A
#
# COMPACT_ATOMS: atom_id res chain seq x y z
N LEU A 1 -17.54 4.13 -2.34
CA LEU A 1 -17.09 2.74 -2.49
C LEU A 1 -17.60 2.28 -3.84
N ILE A 2 -16.76 1.60 -4.62
CA ILE A 2 -17.14 0.97 -5.88
C ILE A 2 -16.80 -0.51 -5.78
N LEU A 3 -17.78 -1.34 -6.15
CA LEU A 3 -17.72 -2.80 -6.13
C LEU A 3 -17.63 -3.36 -7.57
N PRO A 4 -17.15 -4.60 -7.74
CA PRO A 4 -17.04 -5.21 -9.08
C PRO A 4 -18.38 -5.34 -9.81
N ASP A 5 -19.47 -5.52 -9.04
CA ASP A 5 -20.83 -5.71 -9.56
C ASP A 5 -21.60 -4.38 -9.75
N ASP A 6 -20.95 -3.23 -9.51
CA ASP A 6 -21.58 -1.92 -9.72
C ASP A 6 -21.85 -1.64 -11.21
N PRO A 7 -22.74 -0.67 -11.52
CA PRO A 7 -23.04 -0.31 -12.90
C PRO A 7 -21.79 -0.03 -13.74
N ARG A 8 -21.79 -0.52 -14.99
CA ARG A 8 -20.62 -0.49 -15.90
C ARG A 8 -20.01 0.91 -16.08
N TYR A 9 -20.80 1.97 -16.02
CA TYR A 9 -20.30 3.34 -16.13
C TYR A 9 -19.38 3.72 -14.96
N ALA A 10 -19.68 3.27 -13.74
CA ALA A 10 -18.90 3.55 -12.54
C ALA A 10 -17.60 2.74 -12.56
N VAL A 11 -17.72 1.45 -12.87
CA VAL A 11 -16.59 0.53 -12.98
C VAL A 11 -15.63 0.98 -14.10
N LYS A 12 -16.13 1.32 -15.28
CA LYS A 12 -15.30 1.78 -16.41
C LYS A 12 -14.58 3.09 -16.10
N LYS A 13 -15.27 4.08 -15.50
CA LYS A 13 -14.65 5.36 -15.15
C LYS A 13 -13.47 5.19 -14.19
N VAL A 14 -13.56 4.24 -13.27
CA VAL A 14 -12.53 4.01 -12.25
C VAL A 14 -11.43 3.08 -12.72
N LEU A 15 -11.78 1.96 -13.35
CA LEU A 15 -10.80 0.99 -13.85
C LEU A 15 -9.98 1.53 -15.01
N VAL A 16 -10.51 2.43 -15.83
CA VAL A 16 -9.77 3.03 -16.94
C VAL A 16 -9.04 4.28 -16.45
N TYR A 17 -9.75 5.36 -16.10
CA TYR A 17 -9.10 6.65 -15.85
C TYR A 17 -8.32 6.70 -14.54
N VAL A 18 -8.92 6.29 -13.42
CA VAL A 18 -8.26 6.43 -12.11
C VAL A 18 -7.10 5.46 -12.01
N ARG A 19 -7.28 4.22 -12.46
CA ARG A 19 -6.20 3.22 -12.44
C ARG A 19 -5.04 3.62 -13.35
N GLU A 20 -5.29 4.05 -14.58
CA GLU A 20 -4.21 4.45 -15.50
C GLU A 20 -3.42 5.65 -14.97
N ILE A 21 -4.09 6.66 -14.40
CA ILE A 21 -3.42 7.81 -13.79
C ILE A 21 -2.59 7.38 -12.59
N VAL A 22 -3.16 6.55 -11.71
CA VAL A 22 -2.48 6.03 -10.52
C VAL A 22 -1.27 5.18 -10.89
N ASP A 23 -1.44 4.24 -11.82
CA ASP A 23 -0.35 3.36 -12.27
C ASP A 23 0.75 4.17 -12.97
N LYS A 24 0.39 5.21 -13.75
CA LYS A 24 1.34 6.15 -14.38
C LYS A 24 2.11 6.98 -13.35
N GLU A 25 1.42 7.57 -12.36
CA GLU A 25 2.08 8.39 -11.33
C GLU A 25 2.96 7.57 -10.39
N LEU A 26 2.59 6.31 -10.14
CA LEU A 26 3.37 5.41 -9.30
C LEU A 26 4.47 4.67 -10.07
N GLY A 27 4.51 4.76 -11.40
CA GLY A 27 5.51 4.10 -12.24
C GLY A 27 5.37 2.58 -12.30
N PHE A 28 4.20 2.02 -11.96
CA PHE A 28 3.99 0.58 -11.92
C PHE A 28 3.75 0.01 -13.33
N LYS A 29 4.51 -1.04 -13.70
CA LYS A 29 4.13 -1.95 -14.78
C LYS A 29 3.12 -2.96 -14.22
N GLN A 30 1.83 -2.61 -14.27
CA GLN A 30 0.67 -3.48 -14.14
C GLN A 30 0.88 -4.78 -13.33
N VAL A 31 1.07 -4.69 -12.02
CA VAL A 31 1.03 -5.88 -11.15
C VAL A 31 -0.41 -6.39 -11.15
N THR A 32 -0.58 -7.65 -11.54
CA THR A 32 -1.88 -8.33 -11.60
C THR A 32 -2.46 -8.40 -10.19
N LEU A 33 -3.73 -8.01 -10.05
CA LEU A 33 -4.46 -8.20 -8.78
C LEU A 33 -4.59 -9.70 -8.55
N SER A 34 -4.43 -10.16 -7.31
CA SER A 34 -4.54 -11.60 -7.00
C SER A 34 -5.95 -12.10 -7.22
N CYS A 35 -6.96 -11.24 -6.98
CA CYS A 35 -8.35 -11.53 -7.30
C CYS A 35 -9.12 -10.25 -7.71
N PRO A 36 -9.13 -9.89 -9.02
CA PRO A 36 -9.86 -8.72 -9.51
C PRO A 36 -11.34 -8.72 -9.10
N ALA A 37 -11.97 -9.90 -9.10
CA ALA A 37 -13.38 -10.11 -8.76
C ALA A 37 -13.73 -9.86 -7.28
N LYS A 38 -12.74 -9.74 -6.39
CA LYS A 38 -12.95 -9.47 -4.95
C LYS A 38 -12.25 -8.18 -4.52
N THR A 39 -12.14 -7.22 -5.43
CA THR A 39 -11.56 -5.92 -5.12
C THR A 39 -12.62 -4.89 -4.76
N LYS A 40 -12.28 -4.02 -3.83
CA LYS A 40 -13.09 -2.88 -3.40
C LYS A 40 -12.31 -1.60 -3.68
N ILE A 41 -12.91 -0.67 -4.39
CA ILE A 41 -12.26 0.60 -4.74
C ILE A 41 -12.84 1.74 -3.90
N TYR A 42 -11.96 2.43 -3.20
CA TYR A 42 -12.27 3.56 -2.33
C TYR A 42 -11.74 4.83 -2.99
N LEU A 43 -12.65 5.78 -3.22
CA LEU A 43 -12.31 7.08 -3.77
C LEU A 43 -12.50 8.15 -2.71
N PHE A 44 -11.54 9.06 -2.62
CA PHE A 44 -11.68 10.30 -1.87
C PHE A 44 -12.03 11.43 -2.82
N VAL A 45 -13.27 11.94 -2.71
CA VAL A 45 -13.78 13.01 -3.56
C VAL A 45 -13.77 14.33 -2.78
N ALA A 46 -13.09 15.35 -3.30
CA ALA A 46 -13.09 16.69 -2.74
C ALA A 46 -14.38 17.46 -3.10
N ASN A 47 -14.62 18.59 -2.44
CA ASN A 47 -15.82 19.41 -2.63
C ASN A 47 -16.07 19.82 -4.10
N GLU A 48 -15.01 20.00 -4.88
CA GLU A 48 -15.04 20.32 -6.31
C GLU A 48 -15.42 19.13 -7.21
N LYS A 49 -15.93 18.03 -6.64
CA LYS A 49 -16.19 16.74 -7.34
C LYS A 49 -14.96 16.10 -7.95
N MET A 50 -13.77 16.53 -7.53
CA MET A 50 -12.48 16.01 -7.97
C MET A 50 -12.07 14.80 -7.13
N VAL A 51 -11.67 13.72 -7.80
CA VAL A 51 -11.06 12.56 -7.13
C VAL A 51 -9.62 12.92 -6.77
N VAL A 52 -9.33 13.02 -5.48
CA VAL A 52 -8.01 13.41 -4.95
C VAL A 52 -7.32 12.28 -4.19
N GLY A 53 -7.96 11.10 -4.10
CA GLY A 53 -7.36 9.90 -3.54
C GLY A 53 -8.05 8.64 -4.06
N CYS A 54 -7.27 7.58 -4.21
CA CYS A 54 -7.72 6.27 -4.66
C CYS A 54 -7.03 5.18 -3.84
N LEU A 55 -7.80 4.20 -3.37
CA LEU A 55 -7.30 3.04 -2.65
C LEU A 55 -8.02 1.81 -3.19
N VAL A 56 -7.24 0.83 -3.64
CA VAL A 56 -7.73 -0.47 -4.11
C VAL A 56 -7.41 -1.51 -3.03
N ALA A 57 -8.45 -2.10 -2.45
CA ALA A 57 -8.33 -3.15 -1.46
C ALA A 57 -8.75 -4.49 -2.08
N GLU A 58 -8.02 -5.56 -1.78
CA GLU A 58 -8.35 -6.93 -2.21
C GLU A 58 -8.36 -7.89 -1.01
N SER A 59 -9.15 -8.95 -1.11
CA SER A 59 -9.18 -9.98 -0.07
C SER A 59 -7.98 -10.91 -0.25
N ILE A 60 -7.21 -11.05 0.82
CA ILE A 60 -6.03 -11.92 0.89
C ILE A 60 -6.22 -12.95 2.01
N LYS A 61 -5.41 -14.01 1.99
CA LYS A 61 -5.46 -15.08 3.01
C LYS A 61 -4.18 -15.20 3.81
N GLN A 62 -3.04 -15.00 3.16
CA GLN A 62 -1.72 -15.11 3.75
C GLN A 62 -0.82 -14.02 3.20
N VAL A 63 0.01 -13.46 4.06
CA VAL A 63 0.97 -12.40 3.74
C VAL A 63 2.30 -12.69 4.43
N HIS A 64 3.34 -11.95 4.06
CA HIS A 64 4.62 -12.04 4.74
C HIS A 64 4.79 -10.78 5.59
N GLY A 65 5.19 -10.94 6.86
CA GLY A 65 5.55 -9.79 7.69
C GLY A 65 6.69 -9.01 7.02
N SER A 66 6.62 -7.69 6.98
CA SER A 66 7.75 -6.90 6.50
C SER A 66 8.65 -6.60 7.71
N ARG A 67 9.95 -6.87 7.59
CA ARG A 67 10.92 -6.72 8.68
C ARG A 67 11.99 -5.73 8.27
N GLU A 68 12.00 -4.56 8.93
CA GLU A 68 13.15 -3.66 8.84
C GLU A 68 14.38 -4.39 9.38
N THR A 69 15.37 -4.63 8.51
CA THR A 69 16.65 -5.19 8.95
C THR A 69 17.70 -4.10 8.83
N LEU A 70 18.39 -3.81 9.93
CA LEU A 70 19.58 -2.97 9.91
C LEU A 70 20.73 -3.79 9.30
N GLU A 71 20.74 -3.95 7.99
CA GLU A 71 21.90 -4.55 7.32
C GLU A 71 23.02 -3.51 7.23
N GLN A 72 24.12 -3.76 7.95
CA GLN A 72 25.39 -3.13 7.63
C GLN A 72 25.94 -3.85 6.39
N LEU A 73 25.89 -3.21 5.22
CA LEU A 73 26.65 -3.69 4.07
C LEU A 73 28.15 -3.79 4.46
N PRO A 74 28.91 -4.79 3.98
CA PRO A 74 30.34 -4.86 4.24
C PRO A 74 30.98 -3.58 3.71
N VAL A 75 31.51 -2.75 4.60
CA VAL A 75 32.25 -1.55 4.21
C VAL A 75 33.46 -2.01 3.39
N PRO A 76 33.64 -1.55 2.13
CA PRO A 76 34.88 -1.81 1.42
C PRO A 76 36.03 -1.23 2.24
N LYS A 77 37.00 -2.09 2.61
CA LYS A 77 38.18 -1.72 3.38
C LYS A 77 38.97 -0.66 2.60
N GLY A 78 38.73 0.64 2.87
CA GLY A 78 39.50 1.72 2.24
C GLY A 78 38.91 3.13 2.27
N ALA A 79 37.67 3.38 2.72
CA ALA A 79 37.10 4.74 2.70
C ALA A 79 37.32 5.50 4.03
N ASN A 80 37.83 6.74 3.91
CA ASN A 80 38.19 7.64 5.01
C ASN A 80 37.02 8.01 5.94
N LYS A 81 37.32 8.11 7.24
CA LYS A 81 36.39 8.31 8.38
C LYS A 81 35.75 9.72 8.51
N LYS A 82 35.30 10.36 7.42
CA LYS A 82 34.68 11.70 7.51
C LYS A 82 33.38 11.93 6.74
N ASP A 83 32.74 10.89 6.22
CA ASP A 83 31.33 10.97 5.82
C ASP A 83 30.49 10.10 6.73
N THR A 84 29.53 10.73 7.40
CA THR A 84 28.53 10.06 8.25
C THR A 84 27.57 9.32 7.32
N LEU A 85 28.00 8.16 6.83
CA LEU A 85 27.17 7.28 6.00
C LEU A 85 26.08 6.72 6.90
N GLN A 86 24.88 7.33 6.85
CA GLN A 86 23.71 6.78 7.52
C GLN A 86 23.57 5.31 7.10
N PRO A 87 23.39 4.37 8.04
CA PRO A 87 23.21 2.96 7.69
C PRO A 87 22.06 2.86 6.68
N GLN A 88 22.37 2.35 5.48
CA GLN A 88 21.38 2.10 4.45
C GLN A 88 20.43 1.03 4.96
N ARG A 89 19.21 1.43 5.34
CA ARG A 89 18.19 0.51 5.88
C ARG A 89 17.67 -0.36 4.76
N ALA A 90 18.01 -1.65 4.78
CA ALA A 90 17.45 -2.63 3.87
C ALA A 90 16.12 -3.14 4.44
N TRP A 91 15.13 -3.32 3.56
CA TRP A 91 13.87 -3.92 3.94
C TRP A 91 13.87 -5.38 3.50
N ARG A 92 13.60 -6.30 4.43
CA ARG A 92 13.45 -7.72 4.11
C ARG A 92 12.05 -8.18 4.47
N CYS A 93 11.52 -9.13 3.71
CA CYS A 93 10.29 -9.81 4.10
C CYS A 93 10.64 -10.97 5.05
N SER A 94 9.81 -11.17 6.07
CA SER A 94 9.81 -12.38 6.89
C SER A 94 9.51 -13.57 5.99
N THR A 95 10.15 -14.70 6.29
CA THR A 95 9.89 -15.98 5.61
C THR A 95 8.65 -16.69 6.16
N GLU A 96 8.17 -16.30 7.34
CA GLU A 96 7.00 -16.90 7.98
C GLU A 96 5.72 -16.21 7.50
N PRO A 97 4.73 -16.98 6.99
CA PRO A 97 3.46 -16.42 6.56
C PRO A 97 2.61 -16.04 7.77
N GLU A 98 2.11 -14.81 7.77
CA GLU A 98 1.18 -14.28 8.76
C GLU A 98 -0.24 -14.19 8.15
N PRO A 99 -1.29 -14.44 8.94
CA PRO A 99 -2.66 -14.29 8.47
C PRO A 99 -2.98 -12.80 8.30
N ALA A 100 -3.53 -12.44 7.15
CA ALA A 100 -4.13 -11.12 6.92
C ALA A 100 -5.39 -11.24 6.08
N ILE A 101 -6.29 -10.27 6.23
CA ILE A 101 -7.63 -10.29 5.64
C ILE A 101 -7.72 -9.34 4.45
N CYS A 102 -7.12 -8.15 4.60
CA CYS A 102 -7.23 -7.06 3.63
C CYS A 102 -5.87 -6.65 3.07
N GLY A 103 -5.72 -6.71 1.76
CA GLY A 103 -4.56 -6.22 1.03
C GLY A 103 -4.82 -4.85 0.43
N VAL A 104 -4.09 -3.83 0.86
CA VAL A 104 -4.01 -2.54 0.17
C VAL A 104 -3.11 -2.73 -1.05
N SER A 105 -3.75 -3.00 -2.18
CA SER A 105 -3.07 -3.24 -3.46
C SER A 105 -2.50 -1.96 -4.03
N ARG A 106 -3.25 -0.85 -3.94
CA ARG A 106 -2.82 0.48 -4.34
C ARG A 106 -3.34 1.50 -3.36
N ILE A 107 -2.51 2.49 -3.04
CA ILE A 107 -2.92 3.69 -2.33
C ILE A 107 -2.27 4.90 -2.99
N TRP A 108 -3.09 5.87 -3.35
CA TRP A 108 -2.66 7.08 -4.03
C TRP A 108 -3.41 8.28 -3.50
N VAL A 109 -2.70 9.38 -3.36
CA VAL A 109 -3.24 10.69 -3.02
C VAL A 109 -2.61 11.71 -3.95
N PHE A 110 -3.45 12.57 -4.51
CA PHE A 110 -3.03 13.66 -5.38
C PHE A 110 -1.95 14.51 -4.68
N GLY A 111 -0.81 14.72 -5.35
CA GLY A 111 0.40 15.31 -4.76
C GLY A 111 0.15 16.55 -3.89
N PRO A 112 -0.49 17.62 -4.42
CA PRO A 112 -0.82 18.84 -3.67
C PRO A 112 -1.75 18.65 -2.46
N ARG A 113 -2.36 17.47 -2.31
CA ARG A 113 -3.28 17.12 -1.23
C ARG A 113 -2.69 16.07 -0.27
N ARG A 114 -1.44 15.63 -0.47
CA ARG A 114 -0.70 14.81 0.49
C ARG A 114 -0.47 15.57 1.81
N GLY A 115 -0.18 14.85 2.88
CA GLY A 115 0.00 15.43 4.22
C GLY A 115 -1.29 15.86 4.95
N LYS A 116 -2.45 15.85 4.29
CA LYS A 116 -3.76 16.26 4.87
C LYS A 116 -4.60 15.12 5.44
N GLY A 117 -3.95 14.01 5.83
CA GLY A 117 -4.63 12.84 6.42
C GLY A 117 -5.60 12.10 5.49
N ILE A 118 -5.52 12.28 4.16
CA ILE A 118 -6.41 11.61 3.20
C ILE A 118 -6.17 10.09 3.20
N ALA A 119 -4.93 9.66 3.01
CA ALA A 119 -4.56 8.24 3.02
C ALA A 119 -4.97 7.53 4.33
N ARG A 120 -4.73 8.16 5.48
CA ARG A 120 -5.16 7.66 6.80
C ARG A 120 -6.66 7.41 6.84
N ARG A 121 -7.47 8.42 6.48
CA ARG A 121 -8.94 8.30 6.46
C ARG A 121 -9.42 7.21 5.50
N MET A 122 -8.77 7.05 4.35
CA MET A 122 -9.13 6.00 3.40
C MET A 122 -8.88 4.60 3.98
N VAL A 123 -7.73 4.38 4.65
CA VAL A 123 -7.47 3.10 5.33
C VAL A 123 -8.41 2.89 6.52
N ASP A 124 -8.75 3.95 7.26
CA ASP A 124 -9.74 3.85 8.36
C ASP A 124 -11.12 3.40 7.86
N VAL A 125 -11.55 3.90 6.69
CA VAL A 125 -12.80 3.48 6.03
C VAL A 125 -12.70 2.05 5.51
N VAL A 126 -11.55 1.65 4.95
CA VAL A 126 -11.32 0.25 4.56
C VAL A 126 -11.50 -0.65 5.78
N ARG A 127 -10.87 -0.32 6.91
CA ARG A 127 -10.96 -1.13 8.14
C ARG A 127 -12.39 -1.34 8.63
N SER A 128 -13.26 -0.34 8.50
CA SER A 128 -14.65 -0.43 8.97
C SER A 128 -15.64 -0.99 7.96
N THR A 129 -15.29 -1.05 6.67
CA THR A 129 -16.24 -1.41 5.60
C THR A 129 -15.79 -2.60 4.74
N PHE A 130 -14.54 -3.02 4.86
CA PHE A 130 -14.00 -4.11 4.06
C PHE A 130 -14.65 -5.45 4.42
N MET A 131 -14.85 -5.73 5.70
CA MET A 131 -15.58 -6.90 6.19
C MET A 131 -16.84 -6.43 6.91
N TYR A 132 -18.00 -6.90 6.45
CA TYR A 132 -19.29 -6.48 7.02
C TYR A 132 -19.37 -6.88 8.49
N GLY A 133 -19.73 -5.92 9.35
CA GLY A 133 -19.88 -6.15 10.79
C GLY A 133 -18.57 -6.26 11.58
N CYS A 134 -17.41 -6.01 10.95
CA CYS A 134 -16.12 -6.12 11.60
C CYS A 134 -15.25 -4.88 11.37
N TYR A 135 -14.44 -4.54 12.36
CA TYR A 135 -13.45 -3.48 12.27
C TYR A 135 -12.06 -4.08 12.28
N LEU A 136 -11.38 -4.05 11.13
CA LEU A 136 -10.07 -4.67 10.98
C LEU A 136 -9.01 -3.98 11.85
N SER A 137 -8.13 -4.76 12.47
CA SER A 137 -6.94 -4.26 13.14
C SER A 137 -5.89 -3.82 12.10
N THR A 138 -4.84 -3.13 12.55
CA THR A 138 -3.70 -2.80 11.67
C THR A 138 -2.85 -4.02 11.32
N GLU A 139 -2.96 -5.09 12.10
CA GLU A 139 -2.28 -6.38 11.89
C GLU A 139 -3.04 -7.26 10.89
N GLU A 140 -4.29 -6.94 10.55
CA GLU A 140 -5.07 -7.68 9.54
C GLU A 140 -4.96 -7.07 8.14
N ILE A 141 -4.16 -5.99 8.00
CA ILE A 141 -3.98 -5.24 6.76
C ILE A 141 -2.54 -5.36 6.29
N ALA A 142 -2.37 -5.67 5.00
CA ALA A 142 -1.07 -5.69 4.36
C ALA A 142 -1.00 -4.72 3.17
N PHE A 143 0.21 -4.25 2.85
CA PHE A 143 0.46 -3.34 1.73
C PHE A 143 1.21 -4.07 0.60
N SER A 144 0.72 -3.94 -0.64
CA SER A 144 1.38 -4.51 -1.81
C SER A 144 2.55 -3.61 -2.23
N ASP A 145 3.74 -4.19 -2.35
CA ASP A 145 4.96 -3.55 -2.87
C ASP A 145 5.09 -2.03 -2.55
N PRO A 146 5.27 -1.68 -1.27
CA PRO A 146 5.16 -0.29 -0.82
C PRO A 146 6.30 0.58 -1.38
N THR A 147 5.93 1.69 -2.04
CA THR A 147 6.87 2.75 -2.44
C THR A 147 7.53 3.40 -1.22
N PRO A 148 8.63 4.18 -1.36
CA PRO A 148 9.25 4.87 -0.22
C PRO A 148 8.25 5.73 0.60
N ASP A 149 7.39 6.49 -0.08
CA ASP A 149 6.29 7.23 0.55
C ASP A 149 5.29 6.29 1.23
N GLY A 150 4.98 5.17 0.59
CA GLY A 150 4.11 4.12 1.13
C GLY A 150 4.65 3.49 2.40
N LYS A 151 5.96 3.24 2.49
CA LYS A 151 6.63 2.72 3.70
C LYS A 151 6.52 3.72 4.84
N LEU A 152 6.86 5.00 4.61
CA LEU A 152 6.73 6.05 5.62
C LEU A 152 5.28 6.18 6.13
N PHE A 153 4.32 6.09 5.21
CA PHE A 153 2.90 6.09 5.56
C PHE A 153 2.52 4.86 6.40
N ALA A 154 2.87 3.65 5.95
CA ALA A 154 2.51 2.40 6.61
C ALA A 154 3.11 2.30 8.01
N THR A 155 4.39 2.65 8.17
CA THR A 155 5.07 2.71 9.48
C THR A 155 4.35 3.66 10.44
N LYS A 156 3.99 4.86 9.97
CA LYS A 156 3.27 5.86 10.79
C LYS A 156 1.82 5.45 11.08
N TYR A 157 1.17 4.76 10.14
CA TYR A 157 -0.21 4.33 10.28
C TYR A 157 -0.34 3.16 11.26
N CYS A 158 0.47 2.12 11.07
CA CYS A 158 0.48 0.91 11.90
C CYS A 158 1.21 1.10 13.24
N ARG A 159 1.91 2.23 13.42
CA ARG A 159 2.73 2.53 14.61
C ARG A 159 3.85 1.52 14.87
N THR A 160 4.26 0.80 13.83
CA THR A 160 5.34 -0.18 13.87
C THR A 160 6.12 -0.11 12.56
N PRO A 161 7.46 -0.21 12.59
CA PRO A 161 8.23 -0.42 11.36
C PRO A 161 7.91 -1.77 10.72
N ASN A 162 7.47 -2.77 11.48
CA ASN A 162 7.19 -4.11 10.99
C ASN A 162 5.72 -4.26 10.58
N PHE A 163 5.28 -3.52 9.56
CA PHE A 163 3.92 -3.66 9.01
C PHE A 163 3.86 -4.84 8.02
N LEU A 164 2.67 -5.35 7.68
CA LEU A 164 2.55 -6.50 6.78
C LEU A 164 2.66 -6.09 5.31
N VAL A 165 3.33 -6.92 4.52
CA VAL A 165 3.46 -6.73 3.06
C VAL A 165 3.12 -8.00 2.30
N TYR A 166 2.71 -7.84 1.05
CA TYR A 166 2.46 -8.97 0.17
C TYR A 166 2.82 -8.63 -1.26
N ASN A 167 2.84 -9.64 -2.12
CA ASN A 167 3.17 -9.50 -3.55
C ASN A 167 4.54 -8.84 -3.80
N PHE A 168 5.50 -9.07 -2.90
CA PHE A 168 6.87 -8.61 -3.04
C PHE A 168 7.63 -9.64 -3.89
N ILE A 169 8.13 -9.22 -5.05
CA ILE A 169 8.90 -10.09 -5.94
C ILE A 169 10.28 -10.30 -5.30
N TYR A 170 10.59 -11.54 -4.91
CA TYR A 170 11.96 -11.96 -4.67
C TYR A 170 12.67 -12.04 -6.02
N ASN A 171 13.49 -11.04 -6.35
CA ASN A 171 14.57 -11.28 -7.30
C ASN A 171 15.63 -12.08 -6.54
N ASN A 172 15.70 -13.37 -6.83
CA ASN A 172 16.80 -14.25 -6.44
C ASN A 172 18.00 -13.97 -7.35
#